data_AF-A0A930T4R1-F1
#
_entry.id   AF-A0A930T4R1-F1
#
_cell.length_a   1.000
_cell.length_b   1.000
_cell.length_c   1.000
_cell.angle_alpha   90.00
_cell.angle_beta   90.00
_cell.angle_gamma   90.00
#
_symmetry.space_group_name_H-M   'P 1'
#
loop_
_entity.id
_entity.type
_entity.pdbx_description
1 polymer ?
#
loop_
_entity_poly.entity_id
_entity_poly.type
_entity_poly.pdbx_seq_one_letter_code
_entity_poly.pdbx_strand_id
1 'polypeptide(L)'
;MSNKFTSMKSMTDWKKLESMTDEDIDFSDCPEITPEMAKNAVVRRGLKFSKKQSLTLFLDAEIVNWYKQNEVDHQTEINKVLKEYIKNN
;
A
#
# COMPACT_ATOMS: atom_id res chain seq x y z
N MET A 1 25.51 9.59 4.70
CA MET A 1 25.02 9.03 5.98
C MET A 1 23.99 7.96 5.66
N SER A 2 24.24 6.69 6.02
CA SER A 2 23.29 5.58 5.79
C SER A 2 22.40 5.42 7.03
N ASN A 3 21.26 6.11 7.07
CA ASN A 3 20.34 5.96 8.18
C ASN A 3 19.50 4.69 7.95
N LYS A 4 19.88 3.57 8.57
CA LYS A 4 19.07 2.35 8.56
C LYS A 4 17.94 2.53 9.57
N PHE A 5 16.73 2.78 9.08
CA PHE A 5 15.52 2.97 9.91
C PHE A 5 15.13 1.73 10.73
N THR A 6 15.77 0.58 10.53
CA THR A 6 15.51 -0.65 11.28
C THR A 6 16.83 -1.38 11.59
N SER A 7 16.98 -1.83 12.84
CA SER A 7 18.07 -2.72 13.25
C SER A 7 18.00 -4.03 12.46
N MET A 8 19.14 -4.49 11.93
CA MET A 8 19.24 -5.81 11.28
C MET A 8 19.20 -6.97 12.28
N LYS A 9 19.35 -6.69 13.57
CA LYS A 9 19.29 -7.69 14.63
C LYS A 9 17.84 -7.82 15.10
N SER A 10 17.22 -8.96 14.80
CA SER A 10 15.93 -9.33 15.37
C SER A 10 16.05 -9.35 16.90
N MET A 11 15.12 -8.68 17.59
CA MET A 11 14.98 -8.72 19.05
C MET A 11 14.11 -9.91 19.50
N THR A 12 13.74 -10.79 18.56
CA THR A 12 12.86 -11.93 18.83
C THR A 12 13.65 -13.05 19.50
N ASP A 13 13.13 -13.57 20.61
CA ASP A 13 13.63 -14.78 21.24
C ASP A 13 13.05 -16.02 20.55
N TRP A 14 13.78 -16.50 19.54
CA TRP A 14 13.35 -17.62 18.70
C TRP A 14 13.20 -18.94 19.46
N LYS A 15 14.02 -19.17 20.50
CA LYS A 15 13.95 -20.41 21.29
C LYS A 15 12.66 -20.47 22.09
N LYS A 16 12.25 -19.34 22.68
CA LYS A 16 10.98 -19.23 23.37
C LYS A 16 9.81 -19.48 22.43
N LEU A 17 9.82 -18.84 21.25
CA LEU A 17 8.77 -18.98 20.25
C LEU A 17 8.63 -20.44 19.75
N GLU A 18 9.74 -21.13 19.51
CA GLU A 18 9.72 -22.54 19.06
C GLU A 18 9.17 -23.51 20.12
N SER A 19 9.34 -23.19 21.40
CA SER A 19 8.83 -24.02 22.51
C SER A 19 7.40 -23.70 22.94
N MET A 20 6.83 -22.61 22.42
CA MET A 20 5.52 -22.09 22.82
C MET A 20 4.40 -22.94 22.20
N THR A 21 3.37 -23.25 22.99
CA THR A 21 2.19 -23.96 22.49
C THR A 21 1.09 -22.97 22.08
N ASP A 22 0.13 -23.43 21.27
CA ASP A 22 -0.97 -22.56 20.83
C ASP A 22 -1.82 -22.04 22.00
N GLU A 23 -1.90 -22.80 23.11
CA GLU A 23 -2.63 -22.40 24.33
C GLU A 23 -1.97 -21.23 25.06
N ASP A 24 -0.66 -21.04 24.88
CA ASP A 24 0.10 -19.95 25.49
C ASP A 24 -0.08 -18.62 24.72
N ILE A 25 -0.69 -18.64 23.52
CA ILE A 25 -0.85 -17.46 22.67
C ILE A 25 -1.92 -16.54 23.26
N ASP A 26 -1.51 -15.32 23.59
CA ASP A 26 -2.42 -14.27 24.05
C ASP A 26 -3.13 -13.60 22.86
N PHE A 27 -4.46 -13.64 22.86
CA PHE A 27 -5.33 -13.01 21.86
C PHE A 27 -6.04 -11.75 22.39
N SER A 28 -5.62 -11.22 23.54
CA SER A 28 -6.26 -10.05 24.17
C SER A 28 -6.16 -8.78 23.34
N ASP A 29 -5.12 -8.63 22.52
CA ASP A 29 -4.88 -7.48 21.65
C ASP A 29 -5.47 -7.67 20.24
N CYS A 30 -5.49 -8.90 19.75
CA CYS A 30 -5.94 -9.26 18.42
C CYS A 30 -6.80 -10.53 18.48
N PRO A 31 -8.13 -10.43 18.27
CA PRO A 31 -8.99 -11.60 18.26
C PRO A 31 -8.66 -12.51 17.07
N GLU A 32 -8.89 -13.80 17.25
CA GLU A 32 -8.69 -14.79 16.18
C GLU A 32 -9.56 -14.48 14.96
N ILE A 33 -8.99 -14.62 13.76
CA ILE A 33 -9.68 -14.35 12.50
C ILE A 33 -10.70 -15.48 12.26
N THR A 34 -11.98 -15.16 12.45
CA THR A 34 -13.05 -16.11 12.16
C THR A 34 -13.24 -16.32 10.65
N PRO A 35 -13.79 -17.48 10.21
CA PRO A 35 -14.08 -17.73 8.80
C PRO A 35 -15.02 -16.68 8.17
N GLU A 36 -15.94 -16.11 8.95
CA GLU A 36 -16.84 -15.06 8.50
C GLU A 36 -16.10 -13.74 8.22
N MET A 37 -15.12 -13.39 9.05
CA MET A 37 -14.25 -12.23 8.82
C MET A 37 -13.37 -12.44 7.59
N ALA A 38 -12.86 -13.66 7.39
CA ALA A 38 -12.05 -14.01 6.23
C ALA A 38 -12.84 -13.99 4.90
N LYS A 39 -14.17 -14.19 4.94
CA LYS A 39 -15.03 -14.19 3.74
C LYS A 39 -14.99 -12.87 2.98
N ASN A 40 -14.86 -11.75 3.69
CA ASN A 40 -14.79 -10.41 3.10
C ASN A 40 -13.35 -9.92 2.90
N ALA A 41 -12.36 -10.74 3.25
CA ALA A 41 -10.96 -10.37 3.09
C ALA A 41 -10.61 -10.29 1.60
N VAL A 42 -10.22 -9.10 1.15
CA VAL A 42 -9.72 -8.91 -0.21
C VAL A 42 -8.28 -9.39 -0.26
N VAL A 43 -8.07 -10.58 -0.81
CA VAL A 43 -6.73 -11.10 -1.07
C VAL A 43 -6.07 -10.22 -2.14
N ARG A 44 -5.17 -9.33 -1.72
CA ARG A 44 -4.33 -8.54 -2.63
C ARG A 44 -3.22 -9.42 -3.21
N ARG A 45 -3.59 -10.39 -4.07
CA ARG A 45 -2.63 -11.23 -4.79
C ARG A 45 -1.94 -10.41 -5.87
N GLY A 46 -0.65 -10.18 -5.69
CA GLY A 46 0.20 -9.48 -6.66
C GLY A 46 -0.25 -8.05 -6.88
N LEU A 47 0.17 -7.15 -5.99
CA LEU A 47 0.10 -5.71 -6.26
C LEU A 47 0.93 -5.40 -7.51
N LYS A 48 0.34 -5.64 -8.69
CA LYS A 48 0.80 -5.11 -9.96
C LYS A 48 0.50 -3.62 -9.92
N PHE A 49 1.30 -2.88 -9.16
CA PHE A 49 1.39 -1.46 -9.39
C PHE A 49 1.82 -1.31 -10.84
N SER A 50 1.00 -0.65 -11.65
CA SER A 50 1.45 -0.20 -12.96
C SER A 50 2.73 0.58 -12.72
N LYS A 51 3.84 0.15 -13.34
CA LYS A 51 5.12 0.85 -13.21
C LYS A 51 4.89 2.30 -13.63
N LYS A 52 4.86 3.21 -12.65
CA LYS A 52 4.75 4.65 -12.91
C LYS A 52 6.09 5.08 -13.49
N GLN A 53 6.09 5.72 -14.65
CA GLN A 53 7.28 6.34 -15.22
C GLN A 53 7.21 7.84 -14.98
N SER A 54 8.31 8.43 -14.50
CA SER A 54 8.44 9.87 -14.38
C SER A 54 8.74 10.46 -15.75
N LEU A 55 7.91 11.40 -16.19
CA LEU A 55 8.15 12.20 -17.39
C LEU A 55 8.02 13.68 -17.02
N THR A 56 8.94 14.51 -17.50
CA THR A 56 8.78 15.96 -17.44
C THR A 56 7.97 16.39 -18.66
N LEU A 57 6.72 16.79 -18.43
CA LEU A 57 5.83 17.32 -19.46
C LEU A 57 5.34 18.72 -19.06
N PHE A 58 5.11 19.57 -20.05
CA PHE A 58 4.52 20.87 -19.83
C PHE A 58 2.99 20.75 -19.94
N LEU A 59 2.30 21.23 -18.90
CA LEU A 59 0.85 21.38 -18.88
C LEU A 59 0.53 22.87 -18.76
N ASP A 60 -0.63 23.28 -19.25
CA ASP A 60 -1.11 24.64 -19.08
C ASP A 60 -1.28 24.99 -17.60
N ALA A 61 -0.95 26.24 -17.25
CA ALA A 61 -0.98 26.71 -15.87
C ALA A 61 -2.38 26.61 -15.24
N GLU A 62 -3.44 26.80 -16.03
CA GLU A 62 -4.83 26.67 -15.59
C GLU A 62 -5.15 25.24 -15.14
N ILE A 63 -4.73 24.25 -15.94
CA ILE A 63 -4.94 22.83 -15.64
C ILE A 63 -4.18 22.45 -14.36
N VAL A 64 -2.93 22.88 -14.24
CA VAL A 64 -2.10 22.61 -13.04
C VAL A 64 -2.74 23.22 -11.79
N ASN A 65 -3.25 24.44 -11.88
CA ASN A 65 -3.90 25.11 -10.76
C ASN A 65 -5.21 24.44 -10.37
N TRP A 66 -6.01 24.00 -11.35
CA TRP A 66 -7.24 23.27 -11.10
C TRP A 66 -6.98 21.96 -10.33
N TYR A 67 -6.01 21.16 -10.79
CA TYR A 67 -5.65 19.94 -10.07
C TYR A 67 -5.13 20.26 -8.67
N LYS A 68 -4.23 21.25 -8.51
CA LYS A 68 -3.68 21.66 -7.20
C LYS A 68 -4.72 22.07 -6.17
N GLN A 69 -5.86 22.59 -6.60
CA GLN A 69 -6.96 22.98 -5.70
C GLN A 69 -7.79 21.79 -5.22
N ASN A 70 -7.78 20.67 -5.95
CA ASN A 70 -8.45 19.45 -5.54
C ASN A 70 -7.55 18.69 -4.55
N GLU A 71 -8.08 18.29 -3.39
CA GLU A 71 -7.34 17.50 -2.37
C GLU A 71 -6.94 16.09 -2.84
N VAL A 72 -7.33 15.70 -4.06
CA VAL A 72 -7.04 14.40 -4.65
C VAL A 72 -5.64 14.40 -5.27
N ASP A 73 -4.93 13.28 -5.16
CA ASP A 73 -3.63 13.06 -5.78
C ASP A 73 -3.69 13.34 -7.29
N HIS A 74 -3.18 14.51 -7.70
CA HIS A 74 -3.24 15.03 -9.06
C HIS A 74 -2.64 14.04 -10.08
N GLN A 75 -1.61 13.29 -9.68
CA GLN A 75 -0.99 12.31 -10.56
C GLN A 75 -1.95 11.16 -10.88
N THR A 76 -2.79 10.77 -9.93
CA THR A 76 -3.72 9.65 -10.09
C THR A 76 -4.87 10.03 -11.04
N GLU A 77 -5.35 11.26 -10.95
CA GLU A 77 -6.47 11.73 -11.77
C GLU A 77 -6.06 12.08 -13.20
N ILE A 78 -4.90 12.74 -13.38
CA ILE A 78 -4.30 12.95 -14.71
C ILE A 78 -4.10 11.60 -15.42
N ASN A 79 -3.56 10.60 -14.72
CA ASN A 79 -3.38 9.26 -15.29
C ASN A 79 -4.71 8.58 -15.64
N LYS A 80 -5.78 8.83 -14.88
CA LYS A 80 -7.11 8.27 -15.16
C LYS A 80 -7.69 8.85 -16.44
N VAL A 81 -7.68 10.18 -16.59
CA VAL A 81 -8.18 10.89 -17.78
C VAL A 81 -7.43 10.44 -19.03
N LEU A 82 -6.10 10.36 -18.97
CA LEU A 82 -5.28 9.90 -20.10
C LEU A 82 -5.61 8.45 -20.50
N LYS A 83 -5.83 7.55 -19.53
CA LYS A 83 -6.22 6.16 -19.81
C LYS A 83 -7.59 6.07 -20.47
N GLU A 84 -8.56 6.85 -20.02
CA GLU A 84 -9.90 6.89 -20.61
C GLU A 84 -9.84 7.40 -22.06
N TYR A 85 -9.07 8.45 -22.33
CA TYR A 85 -8.84 8.95 -23.67
C TYR A 85 -8.20 7.89 -24.58
N ILE A 86 -7.14 7.21 -24.12
CA ILE A 86 -6.47 6.14 -24.90
C ILE A 86 -7.42 4.97 -25.19
N LYS A 87 -8.34 4.64 -24.28
CA LYS A 87 -9.27 3.52 -24.46
C LYS A 87 -10.40 3.83 -25.44
N ASN A 88 -10.81 5.10 -25.50
CA ASN A 88 -11.92 5.55 -26.34
C ASN A 88 -11.47 5.99 -27.74
N ASN A 89 -10.18 5.88 -28.05
CA ASN A 89 -9.56 6.17 -29.34
C ASN A 89 -9.01 4.88 -29.95
#